data_AF-A0A2V8R3K6-F1
#
_entry.id   AF-A0A2V8R3K6-F1
#
_cell.length_a   1.000
_cell.length_b   1.000
_cell.length_c   1.000
_cell.angle_alpha   90.00
_cell.angle_beta   90.00
_cell.angle_gamma   90.00
#
_symmetry.space_group_name_H-M   'P 1'
#
loop_
_entity.id
_entity.type
_entity.pdbx_description
1 polymer ?
#
loop_
_entity_poly.entity_id
_entity_poly.type
_entity_poly.pdbx_seq_one_letter_code
_entity_poly.pdbx_strand_id
1 'polypeptide(L)'
;LRLFNQLSELLRTQYHMPLVRSNATAYYAANAAFVFKQGKQRADYEKALPDLVKFYAAIRQMSDIPFDVDRSARLELEWWIIHRQRAQHPPGDLDKALAELQAEIYRVPMDRLMEHGRLRAEAMTIRDNKAEAGGVTEEDWNRINELLRQSWRSLAAAVKS
;
A
#
# COMPACT_ATOMS: atom_id res chain seq x y z
N LEU A 1 -21.50 5.32 4.01
CA LEU A 1 -21.69 6.56 3.20
C LEU A 1 -20.77 7.72 3.64
N ARG A 2 -20.65 8.02 4.94
CA ARG A 2 -19.80 9.13 5.43
C ARG A 2 -18.30 8.99 5.09
N LEU A 3 -17.75 7.79 5.31
CA LEU A 3 -16.35 7.48 4.98
C LEU A 3 -16.07 7.55 3.47
N PHE A 4 -17.02 7.09 2.65
CA PHE A 4 -16.95 7.14 1.18
C PHE A 4 -16.92 8.58 0.67
N ASN A 5 -17.72 9.46 1.27
CA ASN A 5 -17.72 10.89 0.92
C ASN A 5 -16.43 11.60 1.35
N GLN A 6 -15.90 11.27 2.53
CA GLN A 6 -14.63 11.84 3.01
C GLN A 6 -13.43 11.38 2.18
N LEU A 7 -13.42 10.11 1.76
CA LEU A 7 -12.40 9.57 0.85
C LEU A 7 -12.50 10.21 -0.54
N SER A 8 -13.72 10.35 -1.07
CA SER A 8 -13.97 10.98 -2.38
C SER A 8 -13.57 12.45 -2.39
N GLU A 9 -13.79 13.16 -1.29
CA GLU A 9 -13.42 14.57 -1.16
C GLU A 9 -11.92 14.77 -0.97
N LEU A 10 -11.23 13.89 -0.23
CA LEU A 10 -9.76 13.92 -0.12
C LEU A 10 -9.08 13.66 -1.48
N LEU A 11 -9.62 12.72 -2.27
CA LEU A 11 -9.16 12.45 -3.63
C LEU A 11 -9.44 13.63 -4.60
N ARG A 12 -10.54 14.37 -4.36
CA ARG A 12 -10.95 15.56 -5.14
C ARG A 12 -9.97 16.73 -4.98
N THR A 13 -9.56 17.05 -3.76
CA THR A 13 -8.74 18.24 -3.48
C THR A 13 -7.25 18.04 -3.73
N GLN A 14 -6.75 16.80 -3.67
CA GLN A 14 -5.30 16.56 -3.77
C GLN A 14 -4.83 16.11 -5.16
N TYR A 15 -5.71 15.55 -6.01
CA TYR A 15 -5.32 14.89 -7.27
C TYR A 15 -6.07 15.34 -8.53
N HIS A 16 -6.97 16.35 -8.46
CA HIS A 16 -7.74 16.85 -9.61
C HIS A 16 -8.42 15.76 -10.49
N MET A 17 -8.91 14.67 -9.89
CA MET A 17 -9.50 13.54 -10.64
C MET A 17 -11.00 13.72 -10.97
N PRO A 18 -11.46 13.35 -12.18
CA PRO A 18 -12.89 13.20 -12.50
C PRO A 18 -13.55 11.94 -11.86
N LEU A 19 -14.78 12.10 -11.33
CA LEU A 19 -15.57 11.17 -10.50
C LEU A 19 -15.68 9.71 -10.99
N VAL A 20 -15.72 9.45 -12.29
CA VAL A 20 -16.03 8.11 -12.84
C VAL A 20 -14.82 7.16 -12.76
N ARG A 21 -13.59 7.69 -12.82
CA ARG A 21 -12.37 6.88 -12.80
C ARG A 21 -11.92 6.50 -11.39
N SER A 22 -12.22 7.34 -10.39
CA SER A 22 -11.95 7.07 -8.97
C SER A 22 -12.71 5.84 -8.45
N ASN A 23 -13.98 5.67 -8.84
CA ASN A 23 -14.80 4.53 -8.41
C ASN A 23 -14.36 3.19 -9.02
N ALA A 24 -13.90 3.18 -10.28
CA ALA A 24 -13.38 1.97 -10.92
C ALA A 24 -12.04 1.53 -10.31
N THR A 25 -11.14 2.49 -10.03
CA THR A 25 -9.87 2.23 -9.34
C THR A 25 -10.11 1.72 -7.91
N ALA A 26 -11.05 2.32 -7.17
CA ALA A 26 -11.45 1.84 -5.84
C ALA A 26 -12.10 0.45 -5.90
N TYR A 27 -12.88 0.16 -6.94
CA TYR A 27 -13.46 -1.16 -7.18
C TYR A 27 -12.38 -2.22 -7.42
N TYR A 28 -11.39 -1.96 -8.26
CA TYR A 28 -10.30 -2.91 -8.51
C TYR A 28 -9.47 -3.17 -7.26
N ALA A 29 -9.13 -2.14 -6.49
CA ALA A 29 -8.45 -2.30 -5.22
C ALA A 29 -9.27 -3.11 -4.20
N ALA A 30 -10.58 -2.83 -4.11
CA ALA A 30 -11.48 -3.55 -3.20
C ALA A 30 -11.68 -5.01 -3.63
N ASN A 31 -11.81 -5.29 -4.93
CA ASN A 31 -11.97 -6.65 -5.44
C ASN A 31 -10.68 -7.46 -5.25
N ALA A 32 -9.52 -6.89 -5.57
CA ALA A 32 -8.22 -7.50 -5.33
C ALA A 32 -8.04 -7.85 -3.84
N ALA A 33 -8.36 -6.93 -2.94
CA ALA A 33 -8.30 -7.18 -1.50
C ALA A 33 -9.27 -8.28 -1.05
N PHE A 34 -10.48 -8.35 -1.63
CA PHE A 34 -11.46 -9.38 -1.31
C PHE A 34 -11.03 -10.76 -1.79
N VAL A 35 -10.55 -10.87 -3.03
CA VAL A 35 -10.00 -12.11 -3.61
C VAL A 35 -8.79 -12.58 -2.78
N PHE A 36 -7.87 -11.66 -2.45
CA PHE A 36 -6.73 -11.96 -1.60
C PHE A 36 -7.14 -12.46 -0.22
N LYS A 37 -8.11 -11.81 0.43
CA LYS A 37 -8.63 -12.21 1.75
C LYS A 37 -9.13 -13.65 1.76
N GLN A 38 -9.81 -14.09 0.71
CA GLN A 38 -10.33 -15.46 0.59
C GLN A 38 -9.25 -16.50 0.31
N GLY A 39 -8.15 -16.11 -0.34
CA GLY A 39 -7.05 -17.02 -0.65
C GLY A 39 -6.38 -17.61 0.59
N LYS A 40 -5.86 -18.83 0.45
CA LYS A 40 -5.12 -19.53 1.52
C LYS A 40 -3.68 -19.87 1.14
N GLN A 41 -3.39 -19.90 -0.15
CA GLN A 41 -2.09 -20.24 -0.71
C GLN A 41 -1.73 -19.30 -1.86
N ARG A 42 -0.46 -19.33 -2.29
CA ARG A 42 0.06 -18.39 -3.30
C ARG A 42 -0.73 -18.39 -4.61
N ALA A 43 -1.11 -19.56 -5.11
CA ALA A 43 -1.95 -19.69 -6.31
C ALA A 43 -3.34 -19.03 -6.15
N ASP A 44 -3.86 -18.88 -4.94
CA ASP A 44 -5.09 -18.11 -4.71
C ASP A 44 -4.83 -16.61 -4.66
N TYR A 45 -3.72 -16.18 -4.09
CA TYR A 45 -3.34 -14.77 -4.02
C TYR A 45 -3.10 -14.19 -5.42
N GLU A 46 -2.50 -14.96 -6.31
CA GLU A 46 -2.28 -14.58 -7.72
C GLU A 46 -3.58 -14.30 -8.49
N LYS A 47 -4.74 -14.79 -8.02
CA LYS A 47 -6.04 -14.43 -8.60
C LYS A 47 -6.39 -12.96 -8.41
N ALA A 48 -5.76 -12.25 -7.47
CA ALA A 48 -5.90 -10.80 -7.30
C ALA A 48 -5.08 -10.00 -8.33
N LEU A 49 -4.08 -10.62 -8.97
CA LEU A 49 -3.13 -9.94 -9.86
C LEU A 49 -3.81 -9.25 -11.05
N PRO A 50 -4.81 -9.84 -11.76
CA PRO A 50 -5.47 -9.15 -12.87
C PRO A 50 -6.14 -7.83 -12.47
N ASP A 51 -6.68 -7.74 -11.26
CA ASP A 51 -7.31 -6.50 -10.78
C ASP A 51 -6.27 -5.50 -10.27
N LEU A 52 -5.16 -5.97 -9.69
CA LEU A 52 -4.02 -5.12 -9.38
C LEU A 52 -3.41 -4.49 -10.63
N VAL A 53 -3.30 -5.24 -11.73
CA VAL A 53 -2.84 -4.71 -13.02
C VAL A 53 -3.79 -3.63 -13.54
N LYS A 54 -5.12 -3.84 -13.48
CA LYS A 54 -6.10 -2.80 -13.87
C LYS A 54 -6.01 -1.56 -12.98
N PHE A 55 -5.81 -1.75 -11.67
CA PHE A 55 -5.62 -0.67 -10.71
C PHE A 55 -4.38 0.17 -11.05
N TYR A 56 -3.22 -0.47 -11.23
CA TYR A 56 -1.98 0.23 -11.58
C TYR A 56 -2.00 0.82 -13.00
N ALA A 57 -2.70 0.19 -13.94
CA ALA A 57 -2.93 0.75 -15.28
C ALA A 57 -3.72 2.06 -15.21
N ALA A 58 -4.76 2.12 -14.36
CA ALA A 58 -5.52 3.35 -14.15
C ALA A 58 -4.65 4.45 -13.53
N ILE A 59 -3.80 4.12 -12.54
CA ILE A 59 -2.85 5.06 -11.96
C ILE A 59 -1.86 5.57 -13.02
N ARG A 60 -1.30 4.66 -13.83
CA ARG A 60 -0.33 4.99 -14.87
C ARG A 60 -0.89 5.95 -15.91
N GLN A 61 -2.16 5.82 -16.27
CA GLN A 61 -2.86 6.73 -17.20
C GLN A 61 -3.00 8.16 -16.66
N MET A 62 -2.89 8.36 -15.34
CA MET A 62 -3.04 9.65 -14.67
C MET A 62 -1.71 10.17 -14.11
N SER A 63 -0.62 9.44 -14.30
CA SER A 63 0.72 9.76 -13.78
C SER A 63 1.64 10.17 -14.92
N ASP A 64 2.40 11.22 -14.69
CA ASP A 64 3.51 11.63 -15.56
C ASP A 64 4.75 10.72 -15.38
N ILE A 65 4.75 9.86 -14.36
CA ILE A 65 5.85 8.93 -14.09
C ILE A 65 5.65 7.64 -14.88
N PRO A 66 6.64 7.21 -15.70
CA PRO A 66 6.52 6.02 -16.54
C PRO A 66 6.89 4.73 -15.79
N PHE A 67 6.20 4.41 -14.71
CA PHE A 67 6.41 3.16 -13.98
C PHE A 67 5.82 1.94 -14.72
N ASP A 68 6.35 0.75 -14.42
CA ASP A 68 5.86 -0.52 -14.97
C ASP A 68 4.64 -1.01 -14.16
N VAL A 69 3.50 -1.11 -14.85
CA VAL A 69 2.21 -1.51 -14.29
C VAL A 69 2.25 -2.95 -13.78
N ASP A 70 2.77 -3.88 -14.58
CA ASP A 70 2.82 -5.30 -14.25
C ASP A 70 3.83 -5.58 -13.13
N ARG A 71 4.94 -4.83 -13.10
CA ARG A 71 5.90 -4.89 -12.00
C ARG A 71 5.29 -4.34 -10.71
N SER A 72 4.64 -3.18 -10.76
CA SER A 72 3.98 -2.58 -9.59
C SER A 72 2.90 -3.49 -9.02
N ALA A 73 2.06 -4.09 -9.87
CA ALA A 73 1.02 -5.03 -9.45
C ALA A 73 1.60 -6.28 -8.76
N ARG A 74 2.71 -6.82 -9.27
CA ARG A 74 3.40 -7.95 -8.64
C ARG A 74 4.00 -7.56 -7.30
N LEU A 75 4.69 -6.42 -7.22
CA LEU A 75 5.27 -5.92 -5.96
C LEU A 75 4.20 -5.65 -4.90
N GLU A 76 3.04 -5.12 -5.30
CA GLU A 76 1.88 -4.95 -4.43
C GLU A 76 1.43 -6.28 -3.83
N LEU A 77 1.25 -7.28 -4.70
CA LEU A 77 0.84 -8.61 -4.26
C LEU A 77 1.89 -9.25 -3.35
N GLU A 78 3.18 -9.12 -3.66
CA GLU A 78 4.25 -9.71 -2.84
C GLU A 78 4.24 -9.13 -1.42
N TRP A 79 4.11 -7.82 -1.24
CA TRP A 79 4.08 -7.27 0.12
C TRP A 79 2.82 -7.69 0.88
N TRP A 80 1.67 -7.87 0.21
CA TRP A 80 0.47 -8.46 0.84
C TRP A 80 0.73 -9.87 1.35
N ILE A 81 1.39 -10.69 0.54
CA ILE A 81 1.75 -12.07 0.89
C ILE A 81 2.71 -12.07 2.09
N ILE A 82 3.79 -11.28 2.02
CA ILE A 82 4.79 -11.16 3.10
C ILE A 82 4.11 -10.72 4.40
N HIS A 83 3.25 -9.71 4.34
CA HIS A 83 2.55 -9.19 5.52
C HIS A 83 1.61 -10.24 6.13
N ARG A 84 0.84 -10.95 5.30
CA ARG A 84 -0.06 -12.01 5.76
C ARG A 84 0.70 -13.21 6.32
N GLN A 85 1.82 -13.57 5.71
CA GLN A 85 2.67 -14.69 6.08
C GLN A 85 3.86 -14.24 6.94
N ARG A 86 3.73 -13.13 7.68
CA ARG A 86 4.85 -12.51 8.43
C ARG A 86 5.63 -13.44 9.36
N ALA A 87 5.00 -14.51 9.85
CA ALA A 87 5.66 -15.53 10.68
C ALA A 87 6.65 -16.43 9.89
N GLN A 88 6.52 -16.48 8.56
CA GLN A 88 7.36 -17.29 7.65
C GLN A 88 8.45 -16.44 6.97
N HIS A 89 8.47 -15.13 7.19
CA HIS A 89 9.41 -14.20 6.58
C HIS A 89 10.39 -13.64 7.62
N PRO A 90 11.67 -13.48 7.27
CA PRO A 90 12.63 -12.76 8.08
C PRO A 90 12.18 -11.33 8.44
N PRO A 91 12.58 -10.82 9.62
CA PRO A 91 12.43 -9.40 9.93
C PRO A 91 13.06 -8.52 8.83
N GLY A 92 12.34 -7.47 8.42
CA GLY A 92 12.79 -6.53 7.38
C GLY A 92 12.39 -6.90 5.95
N ASP A 93 11.86 -8.10 5.68
CA ASP A 93 11.33 -8.44 4.35
C ASP A 93 10.14 -7.54 3.97
N LEU A 94 9.26 -7.25 4.93
CA LEU A 94 8.12 -6.35 4.71
C LEU A 94 8.61 -4.93 4.40
N ASP A 95 9.62 -4.46 5.12
CA ASP A 95 10.23 -3.14 4.92
C ASP A 95 10.76 -3.01 3.48
N LYS A 96 11.50 -4.02 3.02
CA LYS A 96 12.06 -4.08 1.67
C LYS A 96 10.96 -4.13 0.61
N ALA A 97 9.95 -4.98 0.79
CA ALA A 97 8.86 -5.12 -0.18
C ALA A 97 8.05 -3.83 -0.32
N LEU A 98 7.79 -3.14 0.80
CA LEU A 98 7.13 -1.83 0.80
C LEU A 98 7.99 -0.76 0.13
N ALA A 99 9.30 -0.72 0.42
CA ALA A 99 10.22 0.21 -0.21
C ALA A 99 10.37 -0.04 -1.73
N GLU A 100 10.45 -1.31 -2.14
CA GLU A 100 10.61 -1.69 -3.55
C GLU A 100 9.39 -1.30 -4.40
N LEU A 101 8.19 -1.47 -3.87
CA LEU A 101 6.97 -1.01 -4.53
C LEU A 101 7.01 0.51 -4.77
N GLN A 102 7.33 1.28 -3.74
CA GLN A 102 7.38 2.73 -3.85
C GLN A 102 8.52 3.19 -4.78
N ALA A 103 9.64 2.47 -4.78
CA ALA A 103 10.77 2.70 -5.70
C ALA A 103 10.35 2.49 -7.16
N GLU A 104 9.53 1.47 -7.43
CA GLU A 104 8.97 1.25 -8.76
C GLU A 104 8.03 2.38 -9.17
N ILE A 105 7.07 2.75 -8.31
CA ILE A 105 6.06 3.76 -8.63
C ILE A 105 6.70 5.14 -8.87
N TYR A 106 7.62 5.54 -8.00
CA TYR A 106 8.25 6.87 -8.06
C TYR A 106 9.56 6.90 -8.85
N ARG A 107 10.04 5.75 -9.33
CA ARG A 107 11.27 5.60 -10.12
C ARG A 107 12.49 6.21 -9.43
N VAL A 108 12.59 6.05 -8.12
CA VAL A 108 13.75 6.45 -7.31
C VAL A 108 14.48 5.20 -6.79
N PRO A 109 15.80 5.30 -6.49
CA PRO A 109 16.53 4.17 -5.92
C PRO A 109 15.90 3.65 -4.63
N MET A 110 15.77 2.32 -4.51
CA MET A 110 15.10 1.66 -3.39
C MET A 110 15.75 1.97 -2.03
N ASP A 111 17.08 2.12 -1.98
CA ASP A 111 17.80 2.47 -0.75
C ASP A 111 17.30 3.78 -0.12
N ARG A 112 16.79 4.72 -0.94
CA ARG A 112 16.24 5.99 -0.49
C ARG A 112 14.86 5.87 0.15
N LEU A 113 14.21 4.73 -0.03
CA LEU A 113 12.87 4.45 0.46
C LEU A 113 12.84 3.39 1.56
N MET A 114 14.01 2.90 1.99
CA MET A 114 14.10 1.93 3.09
C MET A 114 13.52 2.46 4.39
N GLU A 115 13.75 3.74 4.72
CA GLU A 115 13.17 4.35 5.93
C GLU A 115 11.63 4.45 5.82
N HIS A 116 11.12 4.85 4.65
CA HIS A 116 9.68 4.86 4.39
C HIS A 116 9.05 3.48 4.59
N GLY A 117 9.67 2.43 4.02
CA GLY A 117 9.25 1.04 4.14
C GLY A 117 9.27 0.55 5.59
N ARG A 118 10.38 0.77 6.30
CA ARG A 118 10.54 0.40 7.73
C ARG A 118 9.46 1.00 8.61
N LEU A 119 9.19 2.30 8.48
CA LEU A 119 8.19 3.00 9.29
C LEU A 119 6.76 2.49 9.04
N ARG A 120 6.42 2.12 7.79
CA ARG A 120 5.13 1.50 7.47
C ARG A 120 5.02 0.09 8.04
N ALA A 121 6.06 -0.72 7.89
CA ALA A 121 6.10 -2.06 8.43
C ALA A 121 5.96 -2.06 9.96
N GLU A 122 6.63 -1.12 10.65
CA GLU A 122 6.50 -0.93 12.10
C GLU A 122 5.06 -0.58 12.49
N ALA A 123 4.43 0.37 11.78
CA ALA A 123 3.04 0.75 12.01
C ALA A 123 2.06 -0.42 11.81
N MET A 124 2.23 -1.22 10.75
CA MET A 124 1.43 -2.42 10.49
C MET A 124 1.61 -3.47 11.59
N THR A 125 2.86 -3.68 12.02
CA THR A 125 3.20 -4.67 13.06
C THR A 125 2.61 -4.31 14.41
N ILE A 126 2.65 -3.03 14.81
CA ILE A 126 2.00 -2.56 16.06
C ILE A 126 0.50 -2.85 16.00
N ARG A 127 -0.17 -2.47 14.90
CA ARG A 127 -1.61 -2.70 14.74
C ARG A 127 -1.96 -4.18 14.87
N ASP A 128 -1.20 -5.05 14.21
CA ASP A 128 -1.47 -6.48 14.18
C ASP A 128 -1.24 -7.13 15.55
N ASN A 129 -0.09 -6.88 16.18
CA ASN A 129 0.23 -7.44 17.48
C ASN A 129 -0.77 -6.99 18.55
N LYS A 130 -1.20 -5.73 18.52
CA LYS A 130 -2.18 -5.18 19.46
C LYS A 130 -3.58 -5.72 19.22
N ALA A 131 -3.99 -5.84 17.96
CA ALA A 131 -5.25 -6.49 17.62
C ALA A 131 -5.30 -7.94 18.10
N GLU A 132 -4.19 -8.68 17.98
CA GLU A 132 -4.06 -10.05 18.49
C GLU A 132 -4.05 -10.12 20.02
N ALA A 133 -3.50 -9.10 20.68
CA ALA A 133 -3.47 -8.97 22.14
C ALA A 133 -4.79 -8.46 22.77
N GLY A 134 -5.86 -8.31 21.98
CA GLY A 134 -7.20 -7.97 22.49
C GLY A 134 -7.69 -6.55 22.18
N GLY A 135 -6.93 -5.75 21.41
CA GLY A 135 -7.40 -4.46 20.91
C GLY A 135 -6.28 -3.43 20.73
N VAL A 136 -6.55 -2.43 19.88
CA VAL A 136 -5.62 -1.31 19.64
C VAL A 136 -6.10 -0.11 20.45
N THR A 137 -5.26 0.36 21.38
CA THR A 137 -5.60 1.50 22.24
C THR A 137 -5.43 2.83 21.51
N GLU A 138 -5.93 3.92 22.10
CA GLU A 138 -5.71 5.26 21.55
C GLU A 138 -4.22 5.65 21.53
N GLU A 139 -3.44 5.23 22.53
CA GLU A 139 -1.99 5.43 22.55
C GLU A 139 -1.31 4.69 21.39
N ASP A 140 -1.70 3.44 21.13
CA ASP A 140 -1.19 2.67 19.98
C ASP A 140 -1.55 3.38 18.66
N TRP A 141 -2.77 3.91 18.53
CA TRP A 141 -3.17 4.70 17.36
C TRP A 141 -2.36 5.98 17.19
N ASN A 142 -2.06 6.69 18.28
CA ASN A 142 -1.20 7.87 18.25
C ASN A 142 0.22 7.51 17.77
N ARG A 143 0.77 6.39 18.25
CA ARG A 143 2.07 5.89 17.81
C ARG A 143 2.06 5.51 16.32
N ILE A 144 1.04 4.76 15.87
CA ILE A 144 0.87 4.40 14.45
C ILE A 144 0.78 5.65 13.57
N ASN A 145 -0.01 6.64 13.99
CA ASN A 145 -0.17 7.89 13.24
C ASN A 145 1.16 8.65 13.11
N GLU A 146 1.95 8.72 14.17
CA GLU A 146 3.26 9.36 14.13
C GLU A 146 4.23 8.63 13.17
N LEU A 147 4.27 7.29 13.23
CA LEU A 147 5.07 6.48 12.30
C LEU A 147 4.66 6.72 10.84
N LEU A 148 3.35 6.75 10.55
CA LEU A 148 2.85 7.02 9.20
C LEU A 148 3.21 8.43 8.72
N ARG A 149 3.11 9.45 9.59
CA ARG A 149 3.52 10.83 9.25
C ARG A 149 5.00 10.90 8.91
N GLN A 150 5.86 10.27 9.70
CA GLN A 150 7.30 10.20 9.43
C GLN A 150 7.58 9.46 8.12
N SER A 151 6.87 8.35 7.89
CA SER A 151 6.98 7.58 6.66
C SER A 151 6.66 8.41 5.41
N TRP A 152 5.57 9.19 5.44
CA TRP A 152 5.20 10.08 4.32
C TRP A 152 6.20 11.22 4.13
N ARG A 153 6.78 11.76 5.22
CA ARG A 153 7.86 12.76 5.12
C ARG A 153 9.11 12.20 4.46
N SER A 154 9.53 10.99 4.86
CA SER A 154 10.68 10.29 4.29
C SER A 154 10.49 10.04 2.78
N LEU A 155 9.31 9.54 2.37
CA LEU A 155 8.96 9.39 0.95
C LEU A 155 9.01 10.73 0.20
N ALA A 156 8.38 11.77 0.74
CA ALA A 156 8.35 13.08 0.09
C ALA A 156 9.76 13.67 -0.09
N ALA A 157 10.66 13.45 0.87
CA ALA A 157 12.06 13.87 0.76
C ALA A 157 12.81 13.08 -0.33
N ALA A 158 12.56 11.77 -0.44
CA ALA A 158 13.20 10.92 -1.44
C ALA A 158 12.75 11.22 -2.88
N VAL A 159 11.51 11.65 -3.08
CA VAL A 159 10.94 11.91 -4.41
C VAL A 159 11.23 13.33 -4.93
N LYS A 160 11.41 14.32 -4.05
CA LYS A 160 11.61 15.73 -4.44
C LYS A 160 13.04 16.12 -4.79
N SER A 161 13.99 15.26 -4.44
CA SER A 161 15.45 15.49 -4.56
C SER A 161 16.00 15.24 -5.95
#